data_AF-A0A6N6Z5K0-F1
#
_entry.id   AF-A0A6N6Z5K0-F1
#
_cell.length_a   1.000
_cell.length_b   1.000
_cell.length_c   1.000
_cell.angle_alpha   90.00
_cell.angle_beta   90.00
_cell.angle_gamma   90.00
#
_symmetry.space_group_name_H-M   'P 1'
#
loop_
_entity.id
_entity.type
_entity.pdbx_description
1 polymer ?
#
loop_
_entity_poly.entity_id
_entity_poly.type
_entity_poly.pdbx_seq_one_letter_code
_entity_poly.pdbx_strand_id
1 'polypeptide(L)'
;MPHLFTNRPRKFNLSSKAPAGHRHFSWEVVNSAIYLIGGATFFAGSIFFFPQFEQYADWGAWIFFVGSLLYLIVTLHDMGEALLYKRTQHKFTRYYGLELSAAVAYIIGTLLFAVGSLLFLSMIGMEAAGGWCFIIGSGLFLMGAFVNVTQIIDETSKLSLQLVNATAISFALGSIIFLFASVPYLWPAFTKQDARKLFEFVAWQFTVGSVLFMAGGVFNAWRSYSAMRYHRAHRSASES
;
A
#
# COMPACT_ATOMS: atom_id res chain seq x y z
N MET A 1 0.50 0.84 0.51
CA MET A 1 0.21 1.79 -0.58
C MET A 1 -1.25 1.66 -1.01
N PRO A 2 -1.91 2.65 -1.61
CA PRO A 2 -3.24 2.42 -2.19
C PRO A 2 -3.18 1.38 -3.29
N HIS A 3 -4.24 0.58 -3.42
CA HIS A 3 -4.50 -0.15 -4.66
C HIS A 3 -4.52 0.84 -5.85
N LEU A 4 -3.98 0.47 -7.00
CA LEU A 4 -3.91 1.37 -8.15
C LEU A 4 -5.32 1.85 -8.56
N PHE A 5 -5.52 3.17 -8.55
CA PHE A 5 -6.75 3.78 -9.05
C PHE A 5 -6.63 3.97 -10.55
N THR A 6 -7.68 3.62 -11.29
CA THR A 6 -7.67 3.68 -12.75
C THR A 6 -8.93 4.36 -13.25
N ASN A 7 -8.80 5.23 -14.25
CA ASN A 7 -9.92 5.87 -14.96
C ASN A 7 -10.66 4.93 -15.92
N ARG A 8 -10.64 3.62 -15.66
CA ARG A 8 -11.23 2.58 -16.51
C ARG A 8 -11.69 1.39 -15.67
N PRO A 9 -12.64 0.58 -16.17
CA PRO A 9 -12.93 -0.72 -15.58
C PRO A 9 -11.68 -1.60 -15.56
N ARG A 10 -11.41 -2.21 -14.41
CA ARG A 10 -10.21 -3.02 -14.17
C ARG A 10 -10.35 -4.46 -14.62
N LYS A 11 -9.25 -5.04 -15.10
CA LYS A 11 -9.13 -6.46 -15.51
C LYS A 11 -8.31 -7.25 -14.51
N PHE A 12 -8.95 -7.68 -13.42
CA PHE A 12 -8.26 -8.42 -12.36
C PHE A 12 -7.78 -9.83 -12.76
N ASN A 13 -8.41 -10.49 -13.73
CA ASN A 13 -7.92 -11.76 -14.26
C ASN A 13 -7.04 -11.53 -15.50
N LEU A 14 -5.72 -11.62 -15.31
CA LEU A 14 -4.73 -11.39 -16.38
C LEU A 14 -4.69 -12.51 -17.43
N SER A 15 -5.25 -13.69 -17.13
CA SER A 15 -5.26 -14.87 -18.02
C SER A 15 -6.53 -14.98 -18.87
N SER A 16 -7.62 -14.29 -18.49
CA SER A 16 -8.91 -14.41 -19.17
C SER A 16 -9.09 -13.37 -20.28
N LYS A 17 -9.53 -13.82 -21.46
CA LYS A 17 -10.02 -12.94 -22.56
C LYS A 17 -11.50 -12.56 -22.42
N ALA A 18 -12.22 -13.08 -21.42
CA ALA A 18 -13.65 -12.86 -21.27
C ALA A 18 -13.95 -11.44 -20.73
N PRO A 19 -15.11 -10.83 -21.10
CA PRO A 19 -15.56 -9.57 -20.50
C PRO A 19 -15.82 -9.74 -18.99
N ALA A 20 -15.78 -8.62 -18.25
CA ALA A 20 -15.90 -8.58 -16.79
C ALA A 20 -17.08 -9.41 -16.27
N GLY A 21 -16.79 -10.43 -15.46
CA GLY A 21 -17.74 -11.38 -14.89
C GLY A 21 -17.29 -11.90 -13.52
N HIS A 22 -17.96 -12.90 -12.97
CA HIS A 22 -17.74 -13.43 -11.61
C HIS A 22 -16.28 -13.74 -11.24
N ARG A 23 -15.45 -14.16 -12.21
CA ARG A 23 -14.02 -14.44 -11.99
C ARG A 23 -13.15 -13.19 -11.79
N HIS A 24 -13.56 -12.02 -12.29
CA HIS A 24 -12.86 -10.76 -12.01
C HIS A 24 -13.07 -10.32 -10.56
N PHE A 25 -14.25 -10.59 -10.02
CA PHE A 25 -14.62 -10.28 -8.65
C PHE A 25 -13.80 -11.08 -7.62
N SER A 26 -13.58 -12.38 -7.85
CA SER A 26 -12.76 -13.20 -6.95
C SER A 26 -11.34 -12.66 -6.80
N TRP A 27 -10.75 -12.13 -7.87
CA TRP A 27 -9.40 -11.55 -7.82
C TRP A 27 -9.35 -10.20 -7.11
N GLU A 28 -10.37 -9.34 -7.26
CA GLU A 28 -10.46 -8.08 -6.51
C GLU A 28 -10.58 -8.31 -5.00
N VAL A 29 -11.34 -9.32 -4.59
CA VAL A 29 -11.47 -9.72 -3.17
C VAL A 29 -10.16 -10.30 -2.65
N VAL A 30 -9.51 -11.20 -3.39
CA VAL A 30 -8.21 -11.77 -3.00
C VAL A 30 -7.16 -10.66 -2.87
N ASN A 31 -7.12 -9.73 -3.82
CA ASN A 31 -6.15 -8.63 -3.78
C ASN A 31 -6.39 -7.72 -2.57
N SER A 32 -7.65 -7.37 -2.31
CA SER A 32 -8.04 -6.60 -1.12
C SER A 32 -7.73 -7.32 0.20
N ALA A 33 -7.87 -8.65 0.25
CA ALA A 33 -7.53 -9.44 1.42
C ALA A 33 -6.02 -9.50 1.67
N ILE A 34 -5.21 -9.78 0.64
CA ILE A 34 -3.74 -9.75 0.72
C ILE A 34 -3.29 -8.38 1.18
N TYR A 35 -3.92 -7.32 0.67
CA TYR A 35 -3.64 -5.95 1.06
C TYR A 35 -3.91 -5.72 2.55
N LEU A 36 -5.08 -6.13 3.06
CA LEU A 36 -5.43 -5.95 4.47
C LEU A 36 -4.51 -6.75 5.38
N ILE A 37 -4.16 -7.99 5.00
CA ILE A 37 -3.20 -8.83 5.73
C ILE A 37 -1.82 -8.15 5.75
N GLY A 38 -1.37 -7.60 4.63
CA GLY A 38 -0.16 -6.77 4.56
C GLY A 38 -0.20 -5.63 5.57
N GLY A 39 -1.27 -4.83 5.59
CA GLY A 39 -1.45 -3.74 6.57
C GLY A 39 -1.41 -4.23 8.02
N ALA A 40 -2.06 -5.35 8.31
CA ALA A 40 -2.06 -5.96 9.63
C ALA A 40 -0.66 -6.44 10.06
N THR A 41 0.14 -6.97 9.13
CA THR A 41 1.53 -7.34 9.44
C THR A 41 2.37 -6.12 9.80
N PHE A 42 2.29 -5.01 9.05
CA PHE A 42 2.98 -3.76 9.43
C PHE A 42 2.55 -3.27 10.81
N PHE A 43 1.26 -3.31 11.13
CA PHE A 43 0.78 -2.95 12.46
C PHE A 43 1.37 -3.88 13.53
N ALA A 44 1.26 -5.19 13.38
CA ALA A 44 1.80 -6.16 14.34
C ALA A 44 3.33 -6.03 14.50
N GLY A 45 4.07 -5.87 13.40
CA GLY A 45 5.51 -5.68 13.44
C GLY A 45 5.92 -4.40 14.16
N SER A 46 5.14 -3.33 14.05
CA SER A 46 5.48 -2.03 14.63
C SER A 46 5.45 -2.05 16.16
N ILE A 47 4.65 -2.95 16.74
CA ILE A 47 4.60 -3.18 18.18
C ILE A 47 5.96 -3.68 18.70
N PHE A 48 6.69 -4.50 17.94
CA PHE A 48 7.99 -5.03 18.37
C PHE A 48 9.10 -3.98 18.39
N PHE A 49 8.91 -2.81 17.79
CA PHE A 49 9.88 -1.72 17.83
C PHE A 49 9.75 -0.81 19.06
N PHE A 50 8.78 -1.05 19.94
CA PHE A 50 8.75 -0.36 21.22
C PHE A 50 9.96 -0.79 22.08
N PRO A 51 10.59 0.13 22.83
CA PRO A 51 11.76 -0.20 23.65
C PRO A 51 11.53 -1.34 24.68
N GLN A 52 10.29 -1.55 25.12
CA GLN A 52 9.95 -2.66 26.02
C GLN A 52 10.04 -4.05 25.37
N PHE A 53 10.05 -4.11 24.03
CA PHE A 53 10.14 -5.34 23.24
C PHE A 53 11.44 -5.41 22.42
N GLU A 54 12.46 -4.61 22.75
CA GLU A 54 13.73 -4.52 22.00
C GLU A 54 14.37 -5.89 21.73
N GLN A 55 14.30 -6.82 22.70
CA GLN A 55 14.78 -8.20 22.55
C GLN A 55 14.10 -9.01 21.42
N TYR A 56 12.96 -8.54 20.92
CA TYR A 56 12.17 -9.16 19.85
C TYR A 56 12.14 -8.30 18.58
N ALA A 57 13.00 -7.28 18.46
CA ALA A 57 13.01 -6.38 17.30
C ALA A 57 13.19 -7.12 15.96
N ASP A 58 13.98 -8.20 15.93
CA ASP A 58 14.15 -9.06 14.75
C ASP A 58 12.83 -9.67 14.27
N TRP A 59 11.93 -10.05 15.20
CA TRP A 59 10.59 -10.52 14.82
C TRP A 59 9.79 -9.40 14.16
N GLY A 60 9.88 -8.18 14.69
CA GLY A 60 9.30 -6.98 14.07
C GLY A 60 9.78 -6.78 12.63
N ALA A 61 11.10 -6.85 12.42
CA ALA A 61 11.74 -6.73 11.12
C ALA A 61 11.29 -7.83 10.13
N TRP A 62 11.24 -9.09 10.57
CA TRP A 62 10.71 -10.19 9.74
C TRP A 62 9.25 -10.03 9.37
N ILE A 63 8.41 -9.58 10.30
CA ILE A 63 6.99 -9.32 10.04
C ILE A 63 6.84 -8.18 9.02
N PHE A 64 7.62 -7.10 9.14
CA PHE A 64 7.66 -6.01 8.14
C PHE A 64 8.10 -6.50 6.76
N PHE A 65 9.11 -7.38 6.72
CA PHE A 65 9.58 -7.98 5.47
C PHE A 65 8.46 -8.80 4.80
N VAL A 66 7.79 -9.68 5.55
CA VAL A 66 6.65 -10.47 5.04
C VAL A 66 5.52 -9.55 4.55
N GLY A 67 5.18 -8.52 5.31
CA GLY A 67 4.18 -7.51 4.89
C GLY A 67 4.56 -6.81 3.58
N SER A 68 5.84 -6.49 3.42
CA SER A 68 6.38 -5.89 2.19
C SER A 68 6.25 -6.85 1.00
N LEU A 69 6.51 -8.14 1.18
CA LEU A 69 6.31 -9.14 0.12
C LEU A 69 4.84 -9.28 -0.28
N LEU A 70 3.90 -9.23 0.68
CA LEU A 70 2.47 -9.24 0.39
C LEU A 70 2.06 -8.03 -0.46
N TYR A 71 2.52 -6.83 -0.10
CA TYR A 71 2.30 -5.65 -0.93
C TYR A 71 2.99 -5.73 -2.29
N LEU A 72 4.15 -6.39 -2.39
CA LEU A 72 4.83 -6.55 -3.67
C LEU A 72 3.99 -7.41 -4.62
N ILE A 73 3.36 -8.47 -4.13
CA ILE A 73 2.44 -9.29 -4.92
C ILE A 73 1.30 -8.43 -5.48
N VAL A 74 0.69 -7.58 -4.64
CA VAL A 74 -0.40 -6.68 -5.05
C VAL A 74 0.05 -5.68 -6.11
N THR A 75 1.18 -5.00 -5.89
CA THR A 75 1.70 -4.00 -6.85
C THR A 75 2.13 -4.61 -8.19
N LEU A 76 2.73 -5.80 -8.17
CA LEU A 76 3.10 -6.52 -9.38
C LEU A 76 1.87 -6.96 -10.17
N HIS A 77 0.81 -7.38 -9.47
CA HIS A 77 -0.48 -7.67 -10.11
C HIS A 77 -1.08 -6.43 -10.78
N ASP A 78 -1.12 -5.29 -10.07
CA ASP A 78 -1.61 -4.02 -10.59
C ASP A 78 -0.80 -3.53 -11.81
N MET A 79 0.53 -3.66 -11.76
CA MET A 79 1.41 -3.38 -12.90
C MET A 79 1.14 -4.31 -14.08
N GLY A 80 1.00 -5.61 -13.82
CA GLY A 80 0.65 -6.60 -14.84
C GLY A 80 -0.65 -6.26 -15.55
N GLU A 81 -1.65 -5.80 -14.80
CA GLU A 81 -2.91 -5.31 -15.37
C GLU A 81 -2.68 -4.10 -16.29
N ALA A 82 -1.97 -3.07 -15.81
CA ALA A 82 -1.70 -1.87 -16.57
C ALA A 82 -0.98 -2.20 -17.89
N LEU A 83 0.03 -3.08 -17.84
CA LEU A 83 0.79 -3.52 -19.01
C LEU A 83 -0.06 -4.32 -20.00
N LEU A 84 -0.94 -5.20 -19.53
CA LEU A 84 -1.86 -5.93 -20.41
C LEU A 84 -2.89 -5.01 -21.06
N TYR A 85 -3.39 -4.02 -20.32
CA TYR A 85 -4.29 -3.01 -20.88
C TYR A 85 -3.62 -2.21 -22.01
N LYS A 86 -2.33 -1.85 -21.86
CA LYS A 86 -1.55 -1.22 -22.94
C LYS A 86 -1.62 -2.01 -24.24
N ARG A 87 -1.48 -3.34 -24.18
CA ARG A 87 -1.50 -4.21 -25.37
C ARG A 87 -2.84 -4.18 -26.11
N THR A 88 -3.91 -3.77 -25.43
CA THR A 88 -5.25 -3.64 -26.02
C THR A 88 -5.56 -2.23 -26.54
N GLN A 89 -4.69 -1.25 -26.29
CA GLN A 89 -4.89 0.14 -26.68
C GLN A 89 -3.96 0.54 -27.83
N HIS A 90 -4.52 1.16 -28.88
CA HIS A 90 -3.75 1.59 -30.05
C HIS A 90 -3.04 2.94 -29.89
N LYS A 91 -3.32 3.72 -28.83
CA LYS A 91 -2.71 5.04 -28.60
C LYS A 91 -2.30 5.23 -27.14
N PHE A 92 -1.13 5.84 -26.94
CA PHE A 92 -0.66 6.24 -25.60
C PHE A 92 -1.45 7.46 -25.12
N THR A 93 -2.07 7.36 -23.94
CA THR A 93 -2.78 8.46 -23.31
C THR A 93 -2.00 8.97 -22.10
N ARG A 94 -2.18 10.25 -21.74
CA ARG A 94 -1.57 10.81 -20.51
C ARG A 94 -1.94 10.00 -19.27
N TYR A 95 -3.18 9.51 -19.20
CA TYR A 95 -3.67 8.67 -18.10
C TYR A 95 -2.89 7.36 -17.96
N TYR A 96 -2.52 6.72 -19.07
CA TYR A 96 -1.70 5.52 -19.03
C TYR A 96 -0.29 5.80 -18.48
N GLY A 97 0.31 6.94 -18.86
CA GLY A 97 1.60 7.36 -18.31
C GLY A 97 1.57 7.56 -16.80
N LEU A 98 0.49 8.16 -16.28
CA LEU A 98 0.25 8.34 -14.85
C LEU A 98 -0.01 6.99 -14.13
N GLU A 99 -0.77 6.08 -14.74
CA GLU A 99 -1.05 4.74 -14.19
C GLU A 99 0.25 3.94 -14.03
N LEU A 100 1.09 3.98 -15.06
CA LEU A 100 2.38 3.31 -15.05
C LEU A 100 3.36 3.96 -14.05
N SER A 101 3.41 5.29 -13.96
CA SER A 101 4.32 5.95 -13.03
C SER A 101 3.97 5.67 -11.57
N ALA A 102 2.68 5.67 -11.22
CA ALA A 102 2.23 5.29 -9.88
C ALA A 102 2.56 3.82 -9.57
N ALA A 103 2.29 2.91 -10.51
CA ALA A 103 2.60 1.49 -10.34
C ALA A 103 4.11 1.22 -10.16
N VAL A 104 4.98 1.89 -10.95
CA VAL A 104 6.45 1.80 -10.78
C VAL A 104 6.87 2.33 -9.42
N ALA A 105 6.36 3.49 -9.01
CA ALA A 105 6.69 4.08 -7.72
C ALA A 105 6.33 3.14 -6.55
N TYR A 106 5.18 2.48 -6.62
CA TYR A 106 4.77 1.52 -5.60
C TYR A 106 5.63 0.25 -5.58
N ILE A 107 6.01 -0.29 -6.75
CA ILE A 107 6.91 -1.46 -6.79
C ILE A 107 8.26 -1.10 -6.16
N ILE A 108 8.89 0.00 -6.60
CA ILE A 108 10.20 0.41 -6.09
C ILE A 108 10.10 0.72 -4.59
N GLY A 109 9.06 1.44 -4.16
CA GLY A 109 8.83 1.73 -2.74
C GLY A 109 8.69 0.46 -1.90
N THR A 110 7.97 -0.54 -2.40
CA THR A 110 7.78 -1.82 -1.71
C THR A 110 9.06 -2.65 -1.64
N LEU A 111 9.86 -2.66 -2.72
CA LEU A 111 11.17 -3.31 -2.72
C LEU A 111 12.11 -2.66 -1.72
N LEU A 112 12.13 -1.33 -1.65
CA LEU A 112 12.91 -0.60 -0.65
C LEU A 112 12.46 -0.94 0.77
N PHE A 113 11.16 -1.06 1.02
CA PHE A 113 10.66 -1.49 2.33
C PHE A 113 11.08 -2.92 2.67
N ALA A 114 11.04 -3.84 1.72
CA ALA A 114 11.51 -5.21 1.93
C ALA A 114 13.00 -5.24 2.28
N VAL A 115 13.83 -4.56 1.48
CA VAL A 115 15.28 -4.45 1.73
C VAL A 115 15.55 -3.76 3.06
N GLY A 116 14.90 -2.62 3.33
CA GLY A 116 15.04 -1.87 4.57
C GLY A 116 14.72 -2.72 5.79
N SER A 117 13.65 -3.52 5.73
CA SER A 117 13.27 -4.44 6.81
C SER A 117 14.37 -5.47 7.11
N LEU A 118 15.04 -6.02 6.09
CA LEU A 118 16.16 -6.94 6.29
C LEU A 118 17.37 -6.24 6.90
N LEU A 119 17.67 -4.99 6.49
CA LEU A 119 18.80 -4.22 7.03
C LEU A 119 18.67 -3.90 8.53
N PHE A 120 17.45 -3.96 9.06
CA PHE A 120 17.13 -3.79 10.48
C PHE A 120 17.29 -5.06 11.33
N LEU A 121 17.55 -6.22 10.71
CA LEU A 121 17.86 -7.44 11.47
C LEU A 121 19.18 -7.27 12.21
N SER A 122 19.25 -7.70 13.46
CA SER A 122 20.44 -7.55 14.31
C SER A 122 21.69 -8.23 13.72
N MET A 123 21.50 -9.28 12.92
CA MET A 123 22.57 -9.96 12.20
C MET A 123 23.17 -9.13 11.05
N ILE A 124 22.45 -8.14 10.54
CA ILE A 124 22.92 -7.22 9.50
C ILE A 124 23.34 -5.88 10.13
N GLY A 125 22.55 -5.32 11.04
CA GLY A 125 22.91 -4.13 11.82
C GLY A 125 23.23 -2.89 10.97
N MET A 126 22.46 -2.67 9.89
CA MET A 126 22.62 -1.54 8.99
C MET A 126 21.39 -0.62 9.05
N GLU A 127 20.97 -0.25 10.27
CA GLU A 127 19.73 0.46 10.55
C GLU A 127 19.67 1.82 9.84
N ALA A 128 20.81 2.53 9.73
CA ALA A 128 20.88 3.79 9.00
C ALA A 128 20.58 3.60 7.50
N ALA A 129 21.11 2.55 6.88
CA ALA A 129 20.81 2.22 5.49
C ALA A 129 19.34 1.76 5.33
N GLY A 130 18.83 0.99 6.29
CA GLY A 130 17.41 0.63 6.35
C GLY A 130 16.51 1.86 6.47
N GLY A 131 16.89 2.84 7.29
CA GLY A 131 16.20 4.11 7.46
C GLY A 131 16.12 4.88 6.14
N TRP A 132 17.21 4.95 5.38
CA TRP A 132 17.19 5.52 4.03
C TRP A 132 16.25 4.79 3.08
N CYS A 133 16.24 3.45 3.10
CA CYS A 133 15.30 2.67 2.30
C CYS A 133 13.84 3.03 2.65
N PHE A 134 13.49 3.15 3.93
CA PHE A 134 12.15 3.53 4.35
C PHE A 134 11.80 4.99 4.00
N ILE A 135 12.73 5.94 4.11
CA ILE A 135 12.53 7.34 3.71
C ILE A 135 12.22 7.43 2.21
N ILE A 136 13.09 6.85 1.37
CA ILE A 136 12.92 6.90 -0.09
C ILE A 136 11.66 6.14 -0.50
N GLY A 137 11.44 4.95 0.07
CA GLY A 137 10.24 4.15 -0.21
C GLY A 137 8.95 4.87 0.17
N SER A 138 8.93 5.55 1.32
CA SER A 138 7.77 6.33 1.77
C SER A 138 7.51 7.54 0.87
N GLY A 139 8.57 8.20 0.41
CA GLY A 139 8.48 9.27 -0.57
C GLY A 139 7.89 8.79 -1.91
N LEU A 140 8.29 7.61 -2.38
CA LEU A 140 7.71 6.99 -3.58
C LEU A 140 6.25 6.59 -3.39
N PHE A 141 5.88 6.03 -2.23
CA PHE A 141 4.47 5.76 -1.92
C PHE A 141 3.63 7.03 -1.90
N LEU A 142 4.14 8.11 -1.32
CA LEU A 142 3.46 9.39 -1.29
C LEU A 142 3.29 9.97 -2.70
N MET A 143 4.34 9.94 -3.52
CA MET A 143 4.29 10.38 -4.92
C MET A 143 3.27 9.56 -5.73
N GLY A 144 3.30 8.24 -5.61
CA GLY A 144 2.33 7.37 -6.27
C GLY A 144 0.89 7.66 -5.80
N ALA A 145 0.69 7.95 -4.50
CA ALA A 145 -0.63 8.30 -3.98
C ALA A 145 -1.15 9.60 -4.59
N PHE A 146 -0.32 10.63 -4.71
CA PHE A 146 -0.70 11.88 -5.37
C PHE A 146 -1.04 11.69 -6.84
N VAL A 147 -0.24 10.90 -7.58
CA VAL A 147 -0.56 10.56 -8.97
C VAL A 147 -1.90 9.84 -9.05
N ASN A 148 -2.12 8.83 -8.21
CA ASN A 148 -3.37 8.08 -8.14
C ASN A 148 -4.59 8.97 -7.86
N VAL A 149 -4.47 10.00 -7.01
CA VAL A 149 -5.58 10.93 -6.72
C VAL A 149 -6.02 11.69 -7.96
N THR A 150 -5.11 12.04 -8.86
CA THR A 150 -5.46 12.72 -10.13
C THR A 150 -6.24 11.82 -11.10
N GLN A 151 -6.28 10.51 -10.81
CA GLN A 151 -6.97 9.49 -11.61
C GLN A 151 -8.30 9.07 -10.96
N ILE A 152 -8.83 9.86 -10.02
CA ILE A 152 -10.16 9.68 -9.45
C ILE A 152 -11.11 10.60 -10.22
N ILE A 153 -11.53 10.20 -11.42
CA ILE A 153 -12.39 11.06 -12.27
C ILE A 153 -13.85 10.60 -12.25
N ASP A 154 -14.13 9.30 -12.31
CA ASP A 154 -15.50 8.79 -12.38
C ASP A 154 -15.69 7.56 -11.47
N GLU A 155 -16.62 7.66 -10.52
CA GLU A 155 -17.04 6.56 -9.67
C GLU A 155 -18.57 6.39 -9.72
N THR A 156 -19.02 5.14 -9.59
CA THR A 156 -20.42 4.74 -9.80
C THR A 156 -21.39 5.33 -8.77
N SER A 157 -20.89 5.77 -7.61
CA SER A 157 -21.69 6.36 -6.54
C SER A 157 -20.87 7.33 -5.68
N LYS A 158 -21.57 8.28 -5.02
CA LYS A 158 -20.95 9.22 -4.06
C LYS A 158 -20.20 8.49 -2.94
N LEU A 159 -20.73 7.37 -2.45
CA LEU A 159 -20.10 6.56 -1.42
C LEU A 159 -18.79 5.94 -1.92
N SER A 160 -18.79 5.35 -3.13
CA SER A 160 -17.57 4.81 -3.74
C SER A 160 -16.49 5.88 -3.86
N LEU A 161 -16.86 7.07 -4.35
CA LEU A 161 -15.96 8.21 -4.46
C LEU A 161 -15.37 8.65 -3.11
N GLN A 162 -16.20 8.72 -2.06
CA GLN A 162 -15.74 9.04 -0.70
C GLN A 162 -14.78 7.98 -0.15
N LEU A 163 -15.04 6.70 -0.40
CA LEU A 163 -14.17 5.60 0.05
C LEU A 163 -12.83 5.59 -0.69
N VAL A 164 -12.80 5.90 -1.99
CA VAL A 164 -11.53 6.08 -2.73
C VAL A 164 -10.72 7.23 -2.13
N ASN A 165 -11.36 8.37 -1.84
CA ASN A 165 -10.67 9.51 -1.23
C ASN A 165 -10.16 9.18 0.17
N ALA A 166 -10.97 8.52 1.01
CA ALA A 166 -10.56 8.06 2.34
C ALA A 166 -9.36 7.10 2.27
N THR A 167 -9.38 6.20 1.28
CA THR A 167 -8.26 5.31 0.97
C THR A 167 -7.00 6.11 0.66
N ALA A 168 -7.08 7.04 -0.30
CA ALA A 168 -5.95 7.87 -0.74
C ALA A 168 -5.34 8.69 0.41
N ILE A 169 -6.17 9.37 1.20
CA ILE A 169 -5.76 10.20 2.33
C ILE A 169 -5.05 9.33 3.38
N SER A 170 -5.63 8.17 3.72
CA SER A 170 -5.04 7.28 4.72
C SER A 170 -3.64 6.80 4.30
N PHE A 171 -3.45 6.48 3.03
CA PHE A 171 -2.14 6.11 2.51
C PHE A 171 -1.14 7.26 2.44
N ALA A 172 -1.58 8.44 2.02
CA ALA A 172 -0.71 9.60 1.97
C ALA A 172 -0.21 9.95 3.38
N LEU A 173 -1.12 10.02 4.36
CA LEU A 173 -0.77 10.30 5.75
C LEU A 173 0.10 9.21 6.37
N GLY A 174 -0.22 7.94 6.16
CA GLY A 174 0.62 6.83 6.63
C GLY A 174 2.04 6.90 6.06
N SER A 175 2.19 7.23 4.77
CA SER A 175 3.50 7.38 4.12
C SER A 175 4.28 8.56 4.68
N ILE A 176 3.62 9.69 4.93
CA ILE A 176 4.24 10.87 5.56
C ILE A 176 4.75 10.51 6.97
N ILE A 177 3.95 9.82 7.77
CA ILE A 177 4.34 9.43 9.13
C ILE A 177 5.53 8.46 9.09
N PHE A 178 5.51 7.45 8.22
CA PHE A 178 6.64 6.52 8.05
C PHE A 178 7.92 7.23 7.60
N LEU A 179 7.79 8.20 6.68
CA LEU A 179 8.92 9.01 6.22
C LEU A 179 9.60 9.72 7.40
N PHE A 180 8.82 10.43 8.23
CA PHE A 180 9.36 11.14 9.39
C PHE A 180 9.86 10.20 10.49
N ALA A 181 9.15 9.10 10.76
CA ALA A 181 9.56 8.08 11.72
C ALA A 181 10.91 7.43 11.36
N SER A 182 11.27 7.41 10.09
CA SER A 182 12.53 6.81 9.62
C SER A 182 13.73 7.75 9.77
N VAL A 183 13.53 9.07 9.87
CA VAL A 183 14.62 10.06 9.96
C VAL A 183 15.50 9.88 11.20
N PRO A 184 14.95 9.63 12.41
CA PRO A 184 15.76 9.45 13.61
C PRO A 184 16.81 8.34 13.55
N TYR A 185 16.64 7.31 12.71
CA TYR A 185 17.65 6.24 12.52
C TYR A 185 18.90 6.72 11.79
N LEU A 186 18.89 7.92 11.22
CA LEU A 186 20.06 8.55 10.60
C LEU A 186 20.86 9.42 11.57
N TRP A 187 20.34 9.64 12.77
CA TRP A 187 21.00 10.48 13.75
C TRP A 187 22.14 9.73 14.46
N PRO A 188 23.22 10.44 14.85
CA PRO A 188 24.29 9.85 15.63
C PRO A 188 23.80 9.36 17.00
N ALA A 189 24.56 8.46 17.61
CA ALA A 189 24.21 7.83 18.88
C ALA A 189 23.91 8.86 19.98
N PHE A 190 22.69 8.81 20.52
CA PHE A 190 22.25 9.61 21.66
C PHE A 190 22.68 8.99 22.99
N THR A 191 22.51 9.74 24.09
CA THR A 191 22.57 9.14 25.43
C THR A 191 21.50 8.05 25.56
N LYS A 192 21.74 7.01 26.37
CA LYS A 192 20.82 5.86 26.50
C LYS A 192 19.38 6.27 26.86
N GLN A 193 19.23 7.32 27.67
CA GLN A 193 17.92 7.80 28.11
C GLN A 193 17.18 8.59 27.02
N ASP A 194 17.91 9.40 26.26
CA ASP A 194 17.34 10.16 25.13
C ASP A 194 16.97 9.22 23.98
N ALA A 195 17.80 8.22 23.71
CA ALA A 195 17.53 7.18 22.72
C ALA A 195 16.22 6.44 23.02
N ARG A 196 16.00 6.04 24.28
CA ARG A 196 14.78 5.30 24.65
C ARG A 196 13.51 6.10 24.40
N LYS A 197 13.45 7.36 24.83
CA LYS A 197 12.28 8.22 24.62
C LYS A 197 12.05 8.49 23.13
N LEU A 198 13.12 8.72 22.38
CA LEU A 198 13.06 8.94 20.95
C LEU A 198 12.52 7.70 20.22
N PHE A 199 13.06 6.52 20.49
CA PHE A 199 12.61 5.29 19.83
C PHE A 199 11.22 4.84 20.27
N GLU A 200 10.78 5.18 21.49
CA GLU A 200 9.37 5.03 21.89
C GLU A 200 8.45 5.92 21.06
N PHE A 201 8.81 7.18 20.85
CA PHE A 201 8.06 8.09 19.99
C PHE A 201 8.02 7.61 18.53
N VAL A 202 9.16 7.14 18.00
CA VAL A 202 9.28 6.57 16.64
C VAL A 202 8.42 5.32 16.48
N ALA A 203 8.42 4.41 17.46
CA ALA A 203 7.58 3.21 17.45
C ALA A 203 6.09 3.56 17.38
N TRP A 204 5.66 4.59 18.13
CA TRP A 204 4.29 5.11 18.03
C TRP A 204 3.98 5.66 16.63
N GLN A 205 4.90 6.39 16.01
CA GLN A 205 4.71 6.90 14.66
C GLN A 205 4.52 5.75 13.66
N PHE A 206 5.37 4.72 13.67
CA PHE A 206 5.17 3.54 12.81
C PHE A 206 3.85 2.82 13.10
N THR A 207 3.44 2.74 14.36
CA THR A 207 2.18 2.11 14.74
C THR A 207 1.00 2.88 14.16
N VAL A 208 0.94 4.20 14.36
CA VAL A 208 -0.12 5.05 13.83
C VAL A 208 -0.13 5.05 12.29
N GLY A 209 1.04 5.14 11.66
CA GLY A 209 1.15 5.04 10.20
C GLY A 209 0.64 3.70 9.67
N SER A 210 0.90 2.60 10.39
CA SER A 210 0.43 1.26 10.02
C SER A 210 -1.08 1.13 10.18
N VAL A 211 -1.66 1.72 11.23
CA VAL A 211 -3.11 1.80 11.41
C VAL A 211 -3.75 2.56 10.24
N LEU A 212 -3.16 3.67 9.80
CA LEU A 212 -3.66 4.41 8.63
C LEU A 212 -3.59 3.56 7.34
N PHE A 213 -2.49 2.84 7.12
CA PHE A 213 -2.40 1.92 5.98
C PHE A 213 -3.43 0.80 6.03
N MET A 214 -3.67 0.24 7.22
CA MET A 214 -4.69 -0.79 7.42
C MET A 214 -6.10 -0.21 7.19
N ALA A 215 -6.40 0.98 7.73
CA ALA A 215 -7.67 1.68 7.52
C ALA A 215 -7.91 1.98 6.03
N GLY A 216 -6.88 2.44 5.30
CA GLY A 216 -6.95 2.59 3.85
C GLY A 216 -7.28 1.28 3.13
N GLY A 217 -6.71 0.17 3.58
CA GLY A 217 -7.05 -1.17 3.07
C GLY A 217 -8.52 -1.53 3.31
N VAL A 218 -9.04 -1.25 4.51
CA VAL A 218 -10.46 -1.46 4.86
C VAL A 218 -11.38 -0.61 3.99
N PHE A 219 -11.08 0.68 3.80
CA PHE A 219 -11.87 1.55 2.93
C PHE A 219 -11.89 1.07 1.48
N ASN A 220 -10.76 0.60 0.96
CA ASN A 220 -10.70 0.04 -0.39
C ASN A 220 -11.52 -1.26 -0.51
N ALA A 221 -11.44 -2.15 0.48
CA ALA A 221 -12.25 -3.38 0.50
C ALA A 221 -13.75 -3.07 0.57
N TRP A 222 -14.15 -2.09 1.37
CA TRP A 222 -15.54 -1.64 1.46
C TRP A 222 -16.01 -1.00 0.15
N ARG A 223 -15.16 -0.23 -0.53
CA ARG A 223 -15.45 0.31 -1.86
C ARG A 223 -15.75 -0.81 -2.85
N SER A 224 -14.86 -1.80 -2.95
CA SER A 224 -15.04 -2.97 -3.84
C SER A 224 -16.33 -3.72 -3.55
N TYR A 225 -16.66 -3.93 -2.28
CA TYR A 225 -17.92 -4.56 -1.88
C TYR A 225 -19.16 -3.72 -2.26
N SER A 226 -19.09 -2.40 -2.05
CA SER A 226 -20.19 -1.47 -2.36
C SER A 226 -20.46 -1.39 -3.87
N ALA A 227 -19.40 -1.30 -4.68
CA ALA A 227 -19.49 -1.31 -6.13
C ALA A 227 -20.15 -2.60 -6.66
N MET A 228 -19.80 -3.76 -6.08
CA MET A 228 -20.45 -5.03 -6.42
C MET A 228 -21.96 -5.00 -6.15
N ARG A 229 -22.37 -4.55 -4.95
CA ARG A 229 -23.79 -4.52 -4.58
C ARG A 229 -24.59 -3.62 -5.52
N TYR A 230 -24.01 -2.48 -5.92
CA TYR A 230 -24.61 -1.57 -6.88
C TYR A 230 -24.85 -2.24 -8.24
N HIS A 231 -23.84 -2.92 -8.79
CA HIS A 231 -23.96 -3.61 -10.09
C HIS A 231 -24.98 -4.76 -10.08
N ARG A 232 -25.07 -5.53 -8.99
CA ARG A 232 -26.07 -6.60 -8.85
C ARG A 232 -27.50 -6.06 -8.81
N ALA A 233 -27.72 -4.95 -8.09
CA ALA A 233 -29.02 -4.31 -8.01
C ALA A 233 -29.48 -3.72 -9.37
N HIS A 234 -28.57 -3.17 -10.16
CA HIS A 234 -28.93 -2.56 -11.45
C HIS A 234 -29.07 -3.58 -12.59
N ARG A 235 -28.34 -4.72 -12.55
CA ARG A 235 -28.56 -5.81 -13.52
C ARG A 235 -29.91 -6.52 -13.33
N SER A 236 -30.30 -6.77 -12.08
CA SER A 236 -31.60 -7.39 -11.78
C SER A 236 -32.78 -6.50 -12.19
N ALA A 237 -32.63 -5.17 -12.12
CA ALA A 237 -33.64 -4.22 -12.58
C ALA A 237 -33.70 -4.05 -14.12
N SER A 238 -32.66 -4.43 -14.87
CA SER A 238 -32.64 -4.38 -16.34
C SER A 238 -33.12 -5.67 -17.01
N GLU A 239 -33.24 -6.76 -16.24
CA GLU A 239 -33.68 -8.08 -16.70
C GLU A 239 -35.15 -8.38 -16.31
N SER A 240 -35.80 -7.47 -15.59
CA SER A 240 -37.23 -7.50 -15.21
C SER A 240 -38.05 -6.51 -16.03
#